data_AF-A0A9X1VEH1-F1
#
_entry.id   AF-A0A9X1VEH1-F1
#
_cell.length_a   1.000
_cell.length_b   1.000
_cell.length_c   1.000
_cell.angle_alpha   90.00
_cell.angle_beta   90.00
_cell.angle_gamma   90.00
#
_symmetry.space_group_name_H-M   'P 1'
#
loop_
_entity.id
_entity.type
_entity.pdbx_description
1 polymer ?
#
loop_
_entity_poly.entity_id
_entity_poly.type
_entity_poly.pdbx_seq_one_letter_code
_entity_poly.pdbx_strand_id
1 'polypeptide(L)' 'MFLLRLLLIFGVSLLVFAPITGYIAYNYGRSFWRWFGLGLLLPFVSVFIALFMAMRQRSAEDEAARQRLPRR' A
#
# COMPACT_ATOMS: atom_id res chain seq x y z
N MET A 1 4.29 9.11 -17.61
CA MET A 1 5.64 9.00 -17.00
C MET A 1 5.60 8.64 -15.51
N PHE A 2 4.80 9.32 -14.68
CA PHE A 2 4.69 9.03 -13.24
C PHE A 2 4.21 7.60 -12.93
N LEU A 3 3.14 7.14 -13.60
CA LEU A 3 2.58 5.79 -13.41
C LEU A 3 3.62 4.69 -13.69
N LEU A 4 4.39 4.83 -14.77
CA LEU A 4 5.43 3.86 -15.16
C LEU A 4 6.55 3.78 -14.11
N ARG A 5 6.99 4.93 -13.58
CA ARG A 5 7.98 4.97 -12.50
C ARG A 5 7.45 4.29 -11.23
N LEU A 6 6.20 4.54 -10.89
CA LEU A 6 5.57 3.97 -9.71
C LEU A 6 5.47 2.45 -9.83
N LEU A 7 5.08 1.95 -11.00
CA LEU A 7 4.99 0.53 -11.31
C LEU A 7 6.36 -0.16 -11.31
N LEU A 8 7.40 0.49 -11.84
CA LEU A 8 8.78 -0.01 -11.80
C LEU A 8 9.31 -0.12 -10.37
N ILE A 9 9.14 0.93 -9.55
CA ILE A 9 9.55 0.92 -8.14
C ILE A 9 8.83 -0.21 -7.40
N PHE A 10 7.51 -0.32 -7.58
CA PHE A 10 6.71 -1.38 -6.96
C PHE A 10 7.15 -2.78 -7.38
N GLY A 11 7.37 -2.99 -8.68
CA GLY A 11 7.78 -4.28 -9.24
C GLY A 11 9.16 -4.71 -8.74
N VAL A 12 10.13 -3.80 -8.71
CA VAL A 12 11.47 -4.08 -8.20
C VAL A 12 11.44 -4.35 -6.69
N SER A 13 10.71 -3.54 -5.92
CA SER A 13 10.55 -3.79 -4.48
C SER A 13 9.89 -5.14 -4.21
N LEU A 14 8.86 -5.54 -4.95
CA LEU A 14 8.23 -6.86 -4.82
C LEU A 14 9.22 -7.99 -5.11
N LEU A 15 9.93 -7.89 -6.23
CA LEU A 15 10.89 -8.90 -6.71
C LEU A 15 12.06 -9.10 -5.76
N VAL A 16 12.42 -8.09 -4.97
CA VAL A 16 13.51 -8.20 -3.99
C VAL A 16 12.98 -8.61 -2.63
N PHE A 17 11.97 -7.92 -2.08
CA PHE A 17 11.53 -8.15 -0.70
C PHE A 17 10.73 -9.44 -0.51
N ALA A 18 9.86 -9.82 -1.46
CA ALA A 18 9.04 -11.02 -1.31
C ALA A 18 9.88 -12.31 -1.26
N PRO A 19 10.85 -12.56 -2.16
CA PRO A 19 11.67 -13.76 -2.09
C PRO A 19 12.67 -13.74 -0.92
N ILE A 20 13.21 -12.58 -0.52
CA ILE A 20 14.05 -12.48 0.69
C ILE A 20 13.25 -12.90 1.92
N THR A 21 12.01 -12.41 2.05
CA THR A 21 11.12 -12.75 3.16
C THR A 21 10.77 -14.24 3.17
N GLY A 22 10.47 -14.80 2.00
CA GLY A 22 10.24 -16.24 1.83
C GLY A 22 11.47 -17.07 2.19
N TYR A 23 12.66 -16.66 1.73
CA TYR A 23 13.92 -17.35 1.97
C TYR A 23 14.30 -17.38 3.44
N ILE A 24 14.17 -16.23 4.13
CA ILE A 24 14.36 -16.15 5.58
C ILE A 24 13.39 -17.12 6.25
N ALA A 25 12.09 -17.05 5.97
CA ALA A 25 11.12 -17.94 6.60
C ALA A 25 11.42 -19.43 6.39
N TYR A 26 11.85 -19.81 5.18
CA TYR A 26 12.26 -21.17 4.85
C TYR A 26 13.44 -21.64 5.71
N ASN A 27 14.45 -20.79 5.90
CA ASN A 27 15.62 -21.10 6.72
C ASN A 27 15.27 -21.27 8.22
N TYR A 28 14.19 -20.67 8.69
CA TYR A 28 13.66 -20.82 10.06
C TYR A 28 12.60 -21.94 10.18
N GLY A 29 12.49 -22.83 9.19
CA GLY A 29 11.56 -23.96 9.21
C GLY A 29 10.09 -23.60 8.98
N ARG A 30 9.79 -22.36 8.55
CA ARG A 30 8.43 -21.94 8.17
C ARG A 30 8.23 -22.06 6.66
N SER A 31 6.98 -22.23 6.24
CA SER A 31 6.66 -22.42 4.82
C SER A 31 6.99 -21.17 3.99
N PHE A 32 7.90 -21.32 3.02
CA PHE A 32 8.29 -20.28 2.06
C PHE A 32 7.08 -19.54 1.47
N TRP A 33 6.11 -20.30 0.95
CA TRP A 33 4.97 -19.76 0.20
C TRP A 33 4.03 -18.86 1.02
N ARG A 34 3.81 -19.15 2.31
CA ARG A 34 3.00 -18.28 3.17
C ARG A 34 3.64 -16.91 3.37
N TRP A 35 4.96 -16.89 3.55
CA TRP A 35 5.74 -15.68 3.80
C TRP A 35 6.05 -14.89 2.54
N PHE A 36 6.29 -15.59 1.43
CA PHE A 36 6.36 -15.01 0.11
C PHE A 36 5.03 -14.32 -0.26
N GLY A 37 3.90 -15.02 -0.08
CA GLY A 37 2.57 -14.45 -0.31
C GLY A 37 2.29 -13.22 0.56
N LEU A 38 2.71 -13.24 1.83
CA LEU A 38 2.62 -12.06 2.71
C LEU A 38 3.43 -10.88 2.18
N GLY A 39 4.69 -11.10 1.79
CA GLY A 39 5.55 -10.07 1.21
C GLY A 39 5.00 -9.50 -0.11
N LEU A 40 4.27 -10.33 -0.87
CA LEU A 40 3.60 -9.94 -2.09
C LEU A 40 2.32 -9.14 -1.83
N LEU A 41 1.53 -9.52 -0.82
CA LEU A 41 0.22 -8.93 -0.53
C LEU A 41 0.31 -7.60 0.25
N LEU A 42 1.23 -7.50 1.22
CA LEU A 42 1.41 -6.33 2.08
C LEU A 42 1.43 -4.98 1.34
N PRO A 43 2.24 -4.81 0.27
CA PRO A 43 2.34 -3.53 -0.40
C PRO A 43 1.04 -3.13 -1.11
N PHE A 44 0.25 -4.09 -1.62
CA PHE A 44 -1.09 -3.78 -2.15
C PHE A 44 -2.02 -3.29 -1.04
N VAL A 45 -2.05 -3.98 0.10
CA VAL A 45 -2.86 -3.58 1.25
C VAL A 45 -2.48 -2.17 1.73
N SER A 46 -1.18 -1.85 1.76
CA SER A 46 -0.69 -0.51 2.12
C SER A 46 -1.21 0.58 1.20
N VAL A 47 -1.24 0.36 -0.12
CA VAL A 47 -1.78 1.33 -1.08
C VAL A 47 -3.28 1.52 -0.90
N PHE A 48 -4.02 0.44 -0.66
CA PHE A 48 -5.45 0.52 -0.37
C PHE A 48 -5.75 1.34 0.89
N ILE A 49 -4.97 1.14 1.96
CA ILE A 49 -5.11 1.92 3.19
C ILE A 49 -4.81 3.40 2.92
N ALA A 50 -3.74 3.70 2.19
CA ALA A 50 -3.39 5.08 1.85
C ALA A 50 -4.48 5.77 1.02
N LEU A 51 -5.05 5.07 0.03
CA LEU A 51 -6.17 5.57 -0.77
C LEU A 51 -7.42 5.80 0.08
N PHE A 52 -7.75 4.85 0.96
CA PHE A 52 -8.88 4.97 1.87
C PHE A 52 -8.73 6.17 2.80
N MET A 53 -7.54 6.35 3.38
CA MET A 53 -7.24 7.52 4.22
C MET A 53 -7.32 8.82 3.42
N ALA A 54 -6.78 8.88 2.20
CA ALA A 54 -6.85 10.05 1.35
C ALA A 54 -8.30 10.43 0.99
N MET A 55 -9.16 9.46 0.70
CA MET A 55 -10.58 9.68 0.45
C MET A 55 -11.31 10.19 1.69
N ARG A 56 -11.04 9.58 2.86
CA ARG A 56 -11.62 10.00 4.13
C ARG A 56 -11.22 11.44 4.47
N GLN A 57 -9.97 11.80 4.23
CA GLN A 57 -9.47 13.14 4.49
C GLN A 57 -10.12 14.19 3.59
N ARG A 58 -10.25 13.91 2.28
CA ARG A 58 -10.98 14.80 1.36
C ARG A 58 -12.43 15.03 1.78
N SER A 59 -13.12 13.97 2.20
CA SER A 59 -14.51 14.07 2.65
C SER A 59 -14.64 15.00 3.87
N ALA A 60 -13.73 14.89 4.84
CA ALA A 60 -13.70 15.76 6.01
C ALA A 60 -13.37 17.22 5.65
N GLU A 61 -12.45 17.44 4.71
CA GLU A 61 -12.11 18.78 4.20
C GLU A 61 -13.28 19.43 3.45
N ASP A 62 -14.00 18.68 2.62
CA ASP A 62 -15.17 19.15 1.88
C ASP A 62 -16.33 19.53 2.81
N GLU A 63 -16.58 18.75 3.87
CA GLU A 63 -17.58 19.06 4.90
C GLU A 63 -17.22 20.33 5.68
N ALA A 64 -15.94 20.47 6.07
CA ALA A 64 -15.45 21.66 6.73
C ALA A 64 -15.52 22.90 5.82
N ALA A 65 -15.25 22.76 4.52
CA ALA A 65 -15.37 23.83 3.54
C ALA A 65 -16.84 24.24 3.34
N ARG A 66 -17.78 23.29 3.31
CA ARG A 66 -19.23 23.57 3.25
C ARG A 66 -19.74 24.29 4.48
N GLN A 67 -19.26 23.97 5.68
CA GLN A 67 -19.62 24.68 6.90
C GLN A 67 -19.09 26.13 6.95
N ARG A 68 -17.98 26.43 6.27
CA ARG A 68 -17.38 27.77 6.23
C ARG A 68 -18.02 28.71 5.21
N LEU A 69 -18.89 28.22 4.32
CA LEU A 69 -19.67 29.08 3.44
C LEU A 69 -20.77 29.79 4.26
N PRO A 70 -20.82 31.14 4.28
CA PRO A 70 -21.82 31.86 5.04
C PRO A 70 -23.21 31.52 4.51
N ARG A 71 -24.10 31.02 5.39
CA ARG A 71 -25.54 30.98 5.12
C ARG A 71 -26.00 32.43 4.94
N ARG A 72 -26.16 32.84 3.68
CA ARG A 72 -26.94 34.02 3.31
C ARG A 72 -28.41 33.77 3.61
#